data_AF-A0A7X9PBL9-F1
#
_entry.id   AF-A0A7X9PBL9-F1
#
_cell.length_a   1.000
_cell.length_b   1.000
_cell.length_c   1.000
_cell.angle_alpha   90.00
_cell.angle_beta   90.00
_cell.angle_gamma   90.00
#
_symmetry.space_group_name_H-M   'P 1'
#
loop_
_entity.id
_entity.type
_entity.pdbx_description
1 polymer ?
#
loop_
_entity_poly.entity_id
_entity_poly.type
_entity_poly.pdbx_seq_one_letter_code
_entity_poly.pdbx_strand_id
1 'polypeptide(L)'
;LPDTLPAVYLLVGVNGTGKTTSAAKLAWDIRQSGKTVLLAAADTFRAAAIDQLEVWAERAGVEMVRHQPNSDPSAVVFDAIEAARARGVDIVIADTAGRLHTRANLMQELAKLGRVTEKCLGRPPDETLLVLDATTGQNAVNQARQFGAATPLTGVILTKMDGTARGGVVLTLAREMGIPVKFIGIGEKISDLRLFDAAEYADGLFRLDGDGDAAPVEAVTLEPVSEPVVEPIQPAETVDEPSVETSTDEEAKPLWKRLFRRG
;
A
#
# COMPACT_ATOMS: atom_id res chain seq x y z
N LEU A 1 12.79 -7.89 -4.45
CA LEU A 1 13.80 -6.97 -3.90
C LEU A 1 14.41 -6.21 -5.07
N PRO A 2 14.80 -4.94 -4.89
CA PRO A 2 15.49 -4.15 -5.91
C PRO A 2 16.88 -4.73 -6.21
N ASP A 3 17.46 -4.35 -7.35
CA ASP A 3 18.83 -4.71 -7.72
C ASP A 3 19.88 -4.14 -6.75
N THR A 4 19.54 -3.03 -6.06
CA THR A 4 20.39 -2.37 -5.08
C THR A 4 19.77 -2.39 -3.69
N LEU A 5 20.44 -3.08 -2.76
CA LEU A 5 20.05 -3.19 -1.35
C LEU A 5 20.64 -2.04 -0.50
N PRO A 6 20.00 -1.67 0.62
CA PRO A 6 18.76 -2.24 1.16
C PRO A 6 17.52 -1.77 0.39
N ALA A 7 16.47 -2.60 0.38
CA ALA A 7 15.12 -2.12 0.09
C ALA A 7 14.63 -1.27 1.26
N VAL A 8 13.87 -0.21 1.01
CA VAL A 8 13.35 0.66 2.08
C VAL A 8 11.84 0.77 2.01
N TYR A 9 11.19 0.37 3.11
CA TYR A 9 9.73 0.41 3.27
C TYR A 9 9.37 1.46 4.32
N LEU A 10 8.60 2.47 3.91
CA LEU A 10 8.11 3.54 4.77
C LEU A 10 6.66 3.24 5.17
N LEU A 11 6.38 3.08 6.46
CA LEU A 11 5.03 2.88 6.96
C LEU A 11 4.45 4.21 7.46
N VAL A 12 3.43 4.69 6.76
CA VAL A 12 2.77 5.96 7.02
C VAL A 12 1.29 5.76 7.37
N GLY A 13 0.65 6.77 7.93
CA GLY A 13 -0.76 6.72 8.34
C GLY A 13 -1.01 7.33 9.70
N VAL A 14 -2.27 7.40 10.12
CA VAL A 14 -2.64 8.07 11.38
C VAL A 14 -2.39 7.21 12.61
N ASN A 15 -2.35 7.82 13.80
CA ASN A 15 -2.21 7.08 15.05
C ASN A 15 -3.39 6.11 15.26
N GLY A 16 -3.11 4.95 15.85
CA GLY A 16 -4.14 3.95 16.18
C GLY A 16 -4.58 3.06 15.00
N THR A 17 -4.05 3.25 13.79
CA THR A 17 -4.29 2.35 12.64
C THR A 17 -3.42 1.09 12.65
N GLY A 18 -2.50 0.96 13.61
CA GLY A 18 -1.66 -0.23 13.74
C GLY A 18 -0.35 -0.19 12.94
N LYS A 19 0.22 0.98 12.64
CA LYS A 19 1.52 1.14 11.96
C LYS A 19 2.66 0.36 12.63
N THR A 20 2.96 0.67 13.89
CA THR A 20 4.02 0.02 14.68
C THR A 20 3.86 -1.50 14.70
N THR A 21 2.63 -1.97 14.92
CA THR A 21 2.32 -3.41 14.90
C THR A 21 2.53 -4.00 13.49
N SER A 22 2.10 -3.31 12.43
CA SER A 22 2.27 -3.77 11.06
C SER A 22 3.75 -3.80 10.65
N ALA A 23 4.56 -2.83 11.09
CA ALA A 23 6.00 -2.79 10.86
C ALA A 23 6.67 -4.07 11.36
N ALA A 24 6.34 -4.46 12.59
CA ALA A 24 6.91 -5.63 13.23
C ALA A 24 6.41 -6.95 12.66
N LYS A 25 5.11 -7.06 12.36
CA LYS A 25 4.56 -8.23 11.68
C LYS A 25 5.17 -8.43 10.30
N LEU A 26 5.32 -7.35 9.54
CA LEU A 26 5.98 -7.37 8.23
C LEU A 26 7.46 -7.77 8.35
N ALA A 27 8.18 -7.22 9.34
CA ALA A 27 9.56 -7.60 9.62
C ALA A 27 9.70 -9.08 9.97
N TRP A 28 8.79 -9.61 10.79
CA TRP A 28 8.75 -11.03 11.15
C TRP A 28 8.49 -11.92 9.93
N ASP A 29 7.49 -11.60 9.11
CA ASP A 29 7.13 -12.36 7.91
C ASP A 29 8.29 -12.41 6.90
N ILE A 30 8.90 -11.25 6.62
CA ILE A 30 10.09 -11.15 5.76
C ILE A 30 11.24 -11.99 6.33
N ARG A 31 11.44 -11.96 7.64
CA ARG A 31 12.46 -12.79 8.30
C ARG A 31 12.17 -14.28 8.14
N GLN A 32 10.91 -14.70 8.25
CA GLN A 32 10.52 -16.11 8.01
C GLN A 32 10.81 -16.53 6.57
N SER A 33 10.78 -15.61 5.61
CA SER A 33 11.21 -15.86 4.22
C SER A 33 12.73 -15.99 4.03
N GLY A 34 13.53 -15.90 5.09
CA GLY A 34 14.99 -16.03 5.06
C GLY A 34 15.72 -14.73 4.72
N LYS A 35 15.05 -13.58 4.79
CA LYS A 35 15.64 -12.25 4.55
C LYS A 35 15.98 -11.54 5.85
N THR A 36 16.94 -10.64 5.78
CA THR A 36 17.36 -9.81 6.92
C THR A 36 16.62 -8.48 6.93
N VAL A 37 16.19 -8.04 8.12
CA VAL A 37 15.40 -6.81 8.29
C VAL A 37 15.97 -5.97 9.42
N LEU A 38 16.00 -4.65 9.21
CA LEU A 38 16.32 -3.66 10.22
C LEU A 38 15.14 -2.70 10.38
N LEU A 39 14.66 -2.52 11.61
CA LEU A 39 13.61 -1.54 11.90
C LEU A 39 14.21 -0.14 12.12
N ALA A 40 13.50 0.90 11.73
CA ALA A 40 13.84 2.30 12.03
C ALA A 40 12.71 2.96 12.82
N ALA A 41 12.99 3.39 14.05
CA ALA A 41 12.03 4.02 14.95
C ALA A 41 11.83 5.51 14.62
N ALA A 42 11.13 5.81 13.52
CA ALA A 42 10.92 7.15 13.02
C ALA A 42 9.69 7.89 13.64
N ASP A 43 8.86 7.25 14.49
CA ASP A 43 7.92 7.94 15.40
C ASP A 43 8.70 8.50 16.61
N THR A 44 9.59 9.45 16.34
CA THR A 44 10.52 9.99 17.35
C THR A 44 9.82 10.87 18.37
N PHE A 45 8.64 11.41 18.07
CA PHE A 45 7.92 12.30 18.98
C PHE A 45 7.41 11.55 20.22
N ARG A 46 7.13 10.25 20.11
CA ARG A 46 6.56 9.44 21.18
C ARG A 46 7.62 8.49 21.74
N ALA A 47 8.20 8.82 22.90
CA ALA A 47 9.08 7.90 23.62
C ALA A 47 8.45 6.50 23.76
N ALA A 48 7.18 6.45 24.19
CA ALA A 48 6.44 5.20 24.30
C ALA A 48 6.23 4.46 22.96
N ALA A 49 6.28 5.13 21.79
CA ALA A 49 6.22 4.46 20.49
C ALA A 49 7.54 3.77 20.16
N ILE A 50 8.68 4.40 20.51
CA ILE A 50 10.01 3.78 20.38
C ILE A 50 10.09 2.54 21.28
N ASP A 51 9.68 2.65 22.55
CA ASP A 51 9.69 1.53 23.49
C ASP A 51 8.74 0.40 23.03
N GLN A 52 7.57 0.77 22.50
CA GLN A 52 6.62 -0.18 21.95
C GLN A 52 7.21 -0.91 20.73
N LEU A 53 7.89 -0.19 19.83
CA LEU A 53 8.53 -0.79 18.66
C LEU A 53 9.69 -1.71 19.08
N GLU A 54 10.43 -1.37 20.14
CA GLU A 54 11.49 -2.22 20.70
C GLU A 54 10.96 -3.59 21.15
N VAL A 55 9.88 -3.60 21.95
CA VAL A 55 9.22 -4.86 22.37
C VAL A 55 8.77 -5.68 21.16
N TRP A 56 8.27 -5.01 20.12
CA TRP A 56 7.86 -5.67 18.89
C TRP A 56 9.04 -6.17 18.04
N ALA A 57 10.16 -5.44 18.02
CA ALA A 57 11.40 -5.83 17.36
C ALA A 57 11.98 -7.10 18.00
N GLU A 58 11.97 -7.18 19.34
CA GLU A 58 12.35 -8.38 20.09
C GLU A 58 11.46 -9.58 19.72
N ARG A 59 10.13 -9.38 19.65
CA ARG A 59 9.18 -10.43 19.25
C ARG A 59 9.38 -10.89 17.81
N ALA A 60 9.69 -9.97 16.90
CA ALA A 60 10.05 -10.27 15.51
C ALA A 60 11.46 -10.89 15.40
N GLY A 61 12.29 -10.70 16.45
CA GLY A 61 13.72 -11.02 16.51
C GLY A 61 14.52 -10.33 15.41
N VAL A 62 14.28 -9.04 15.24
CA VAL A 62 15.01 -8.15 14.32
C VAL A 62 15.65 -7.01 15.11
N GLU A 63 16.74 -6.46 14.60
CA GLU A 63 17.36 -5.29 15.20
C GLU A 63 16.59 -4.01 14.84
N MET A 64 16.87 -2.93 15.58
CA MET A 64 16.27 -1.62 15.34
C MET A 64 17.29 -0.49 15.51
N VAL A 65 17.20 0.53 14.65
CA VAL A 65 17.85 1.83 14.83
C VAL A 65 16.86 2.81 15.45
N ARG A 66 17.30 3.49 16.51
CA ARG A 66 16.52 4.50 17.23
C ARG A 66 17.40 5.65 17.71
N HIS A 67 16.84 6.85 17.74
CA HIS A 67 17.44 8.01 18.39
C HIS A 67 16.70 8.38 19.67
N GLN A 68 17.11 9.46 20.33
CA GLN A 68 16.39 10.01 21.47
C GLN A 68 15.03 10.56 21.05
N PRO A 69 14.02 10.61 21.94
CA PRO A 69 12.74 11.25 21.65
C PRO A 69 12.90 12.70 21.16
N ASN A 70 12.02 13.12 20.26
CA ASN A 70 12.04 14.42 19.57
C ASN A 70 13.22 14.64 18.60
N SER A 71 13.96 13.58 18.26
CA SER A 71 14.95 13.64 17.17
C SER A 71 14.29 13.79 15.79
N ASP A 72 15.05 14.21 14.78
CA ASP A 72 14.57 14.27 13.39
C ASP A 72 14.30 12.85 12.84
N PRO A 73 13.05 12.50 12.46
CA PRO A 73 12.72 11.20 11.87
C PRO A 73 13.54 10.88 10.62
N SER A 74 13.85 11.89 9.82
CA SER A 74 14.65 11.71 8.60
C SER A 74 16.09 11.28 8.92
N ALA A 75 16.64 11.71 10.05
CA ALA A 75 17.96 11.28 10.51
C ALA A 75 17.96 9.81 10.95
N VAL A 76 16.91 9.36 11.64
CA VAL A 76 16.77 7.95 12.03
C VAL A 76 16.74 7.03 10.80
N VAL A 77 15.98 7.42 9.76
CA VAL A 77 15.90 6.64 8.52
C VAL A 77 17.24 6.65 7.77
N PHE A 78 17.92 7.81 7.71
CA PHE A 78 19.26 7.92 7.13
C PHE A 78 20.24 6.94 7.80
N ASP A 79 20.33 6.97 9.13
CA ASP A 79 21.25 6.12 9.89
C ASP A 79 20.87 4.63 9.79
N ALA A 80 19.58 4.32 9.68
CA ALA A 80 19.13 2.95 9.43
C ALA A 80 19.55 2.43 8.05
N ILE A 81 19.48 3.26 7.00
CA ILE A 81 19.94 2.87 5.65
C ILE A 81 21.45 2.65 5.64
N GLU A 82 22.23 3.54 6.26
CA GLU A 82 23.68 3.40 6.33
C GLU A 82 24.09 2.18 7.17
N ALA A 83 23.42 1.94 8.30
CA ALA A 83 23.63 0.73 9.10
C ALA A 83 23.28 -0.54 8.31
N ALA A 84 22.18 -0.54 7.57
CA ALA A 84 21.78 -1.67 6.74
C ALA A 84 22.80 -1.94 5.62
N ARG A 85 23.31 -0.91 4.96
CA ARG A 85 24.40 -1.03 3.97
C ARG A 85 25.66 -1.64 4.56
N ALA A 86 26.10 -1.13 5.71
CA ALA A 86 27.31 -1.61 6.38
C ALA A 86 27.19 -3.06 6.85
N ARG A 87 25.98 -3.47 7.27
CA ARG A 87 25.70 -4.83 7.77
C ARG A 87 25.26 -5.82 6.68
N GLY A 88 25.04 -5.36 5.45
CA GLY A 88 24.48 -6.18 4.37
C GLY A 88 23.04 -6.65 4.64
N VAL A 89 22.22 -5.80 5.28
CA VAL A 89 20.80 -6.09 5.53
C VAL A 89 19.98 -5.89 4.26
N ASP A 90 19.05 -6.81 4.00
CA ASP A 90 18.22 -6.78 2.79
C ASP A 90 17.19 -5.64 2.81
N ILE A 91 16.52 -5.41 3.95
CA ILE A 91 15.36 -4.51 4.05
C ILE A 91 15.42 -3.62 5.29
N VAL A 92 15.15 -2.33 5.11
CA VAL A 92 14.86 -1.37 6.19
C VAL A 92 13.36 -1.07 6.22
N ILE A 93 12.75 -1.16 7.39
CA ILE A 93 11.33 -0.81 7.59
C ILE A 93 11.25 0.34 8.59
N ALA A 94 10.74 1.49 8.16
CA ALA A 94 10.60 2.69 8.99
C ALA A 94 9.16 2.87 9.50
N ASP A 95 8.97 2.88 10.82
CA ASP A 95 7.70 3.22 11.48
C ASP A 95 7.65 4.73 11.75
N THR A 96 6.76 5.47 11.09
CA THR A 96 6.71 6.93 11.18
C THR A 96 5.65 7.44 12.17
N ALA A 97 5.74 8.71 12.55
CA ALA A 97 4.68 9.38 13.29
C ALA A 97 3.35 9.41 12.50
N GLY A 98 2.22 9.50 13.23
CA GLY A 98 0.86 9.55 12.65
C GLY A 98 -0.08 10.59 13.24
N ARG A 99 0.45 11.67 13.80
CA ARG A 99 -0.34 12.69 14.52
C ARG A 99 -1.14 13.57 13.54
N LEU A 100 -2.42 13.28 13.36
CA LEU A 100 -3.30 14.04 12.44
C LEU A 100 -3.67 15.45 12.97
N HIS A 101 -3.55 15.73 14.27
CA HIS A 101 -3.99 17.00 14.85
C HIS A 101 -3.19 18.23 14.39
N THR A 102 -2.02 18.03 13.78
CA THR A 102 -1.22 19.08 13.11
C THR A 102 -0.91 18.67 11.67
N ARG A 103 -1.96 18.47 10.86
CA ARG A 103 -1.90 17.92 9.48
C ARG A 103 -0.77 18.51 8.64
N ALA A 104 -0.58 19.83 8.64
CA ALA A 104 0.44 20.49 7.83
C ALA A 104 1.87 20.06 8.21
N ASN A 105 2.18 20.00 9.52
CA ASN A 105 3.50 19.64 10.00
C ASN A 105 3.81 18.17 9.72
N LEU A 106 2.83 17.27 9.94
CA LEU A 106 3.00 15.84 9.63
C LEU A 106 3.29 15.63 8.13
N MET A 107 2.52 16.27 7.25
CA MET A 107 2.72 16.10 5.81
C MET A 107 4.09 16.64 5.35
N GLN A 108 4.56 17.76 5.92
CA GLN A 108 5.90 18.30 5.64
C GLN A 108 7.02 17.36 6.12
N GLU A 109 6.86 16.76 7.30
CA GLU A 109 7.79 15.78 7.85
C GLU A 109 7.89 14.53 6.98
N LEU A 110 6.75 13.99 6.53
CA LEU A 110 6.70 12.84 5.63
C LEU A 110 7.31 13.16 4.26
N ALA A 111 7.02 14.34 3.70
CA ALA A 111 7.62 14.79 2.45
C ALA A 111 9.14 14.97 2.57
N LYS A 112 9.64 15.44 3.72
CA LYS A 112 11.08 15.51 4.01
C LYS A 112 11.68 14.11 4.11
N LEU A 113 11.05 13.21 4.85
CA LEU A 113 11.51 11.84 5.06
C LEU A 113 11.61 11.06 3.74
N GLY A 114 10.61 11.19 2.86
CA GLY A 114 10.65 10.63 1.50
C GLY A 114 11.82 11.17 0.67
N ARG A 115 12.03 12.49 0.64
CA ARG A 115 13.16 13.11 -0.08
C ARG A 115 14.53 12.69 0.45
N VAL A 116 14.68 12.58 1.78
CA VAL A 116 15.93 12.11 2.39
C VAL A 116 16.18 10.65 2.02
N THR A 117 15.16 9.81 2.11
CA THR A 117 15.23 8.40 1.71
C THR A 117 15.64 8.26 0.25
N GLU A 118 15.00 9.01 -0.65
CA GLU A 118 15.31 8.99 -2.08
C GLU A 118 16.75 9.43 -2.37
N LYS A 119 17.21 10.50 -1.71
CA LYS A 119 18.59 10.98 -1.83
C LYS A 119 19.60 9.93 -1.34
N CYS A 120 19.30 9.23 -0.25
CA CYS A 120 20.16 8.17 0.26
C CYS A 120 20.29 7.01 -0.72
N LEU A 121 19.16 6.58 -1.30
CA LEU A 121 19.09 5.41 -2.18
C LEU A 121 19.51 5.71 -3.63
N GLY A 122 19.44 6.98 -4.06
CA GLY A 122 19.57 7.36 -5.48
C GLY A 122 18.35 6.96 -6.32
N ARG A 123 17.25 6.56 -5.68
CA ARG A 123 15.99 6.11 -6.26
C ARG A 123 14.87 6.27 -5.23
N PRO A 124 13.59 6.29 -5.62
CA PRO A 124 12.48 6.33 -4.66
C PRO A 124 12.53 5.16 -3.66
N PRO A 125 11.92 5.33 -2.46
CA PRO A 125 11.67 4.20 -1.56
C PRO A 125 10.95 3.08 -2.30
N ASP A 126 11.33 1.82 -2.04
CA ASP A 126 10.73 0.66 -2.70
C ASP A 126 9.25 0.51 -2.36
N GLU A 127 8.91 0.82 -1.11
CA GLU A 127 7.53 0.83 -0.65
C GLU A 127 7.26 2.04 0.24
N THR A 128 6.15 2.72 -0.02
CA THR A 128 5.51 3.66 0.91
C THR A 128 4.11 3.13 1.18
N LEU A 129 3.97 2.42 2.31
CA LEU A 129 2.77 1.69 2.69
C LEU A 129 1.92 2.53 3.63
N LEU A 130 0.73 2.88 3.18
CA LEU A 130 -0.26 3.55 4.02
C LEU A 130 -1.02 2.53 4.86
N VAL A 131 -0.94 2.66 6.17
CA VAL A 131 -1.65 1.78 7.11
C VAL A 131 -2.98 2.42 7.51
N LEU A 132 -4.07 1.76 7.12
CA LEU A 132 -5.45 2.20 7.38
C LEU A 132 -6.18 1.17 8.22
N ASP A 133 -7.11 1.66 9.03
CA ASP A 133 -8.03 0.85 9.80
C ASP A 133 -9.28 0.58 8.96
N ALA A 134 -9.61 -0.70 8.73
CA ALA A 134 -10.73 -1.12 7.91
C ALA A 134 -12.09 -0.63 8.42
N THR A 135 -12.20 -0.32 9.71
CA THR A 135 -13.44 0.20 10.32
C THR A 135 -13.76 1.63 9.88
N THR A 136 -12.80 2.36 9.29
CA THR A 136 -12.91 3.82 9.08
C THR A 136 -13.66 4.24 7.81
N GLY A 137 -14.04 3.31 6.93
CA GLY A 137 -14.90 3.60 5.76
C GLY A 137 -14.37 4.73 4.87
N GLN A 138 -15.21 5.72 4.53
CA GLN A 138 -14.84 6.85 3.65
C GLN A 138 -13.69 7.71 4.22
N ASN A 139 -13.45 7.68 5.53
CA ASN A 139 -12.31 8.39 6.13
C ASN A 139 -10.97 7.83 5.65
N ALA A 140 -10.91 6.53 5.34
CA ALA A 140 -9.72 5.88 4.79
C ALA A 140 -9.31 6.49 3.44
N VAL A 141 -10.29 6.77 2.58
CA VAL A 141 -10.09 7.37 1.25
C VAL A 141 -9.54 8.78 1.37
N ASN A 142 -10.12 9.60 2.27
CA ASN A 142 -9.64 10.96 2.52
C ASN A 142 -8.21 10.96 3.07
N GLN A 143 -7.87 10.02 3.95
CA GLN A 143 -6.50 9.85 4.42
C GLN A 143 -5.57 9.46 3.27
N ALA A 144 -5.93 8.49 2.45
CA ALA A 144 -5.13 8.08 1.30
C ALA A 144 -4.81 9.25 0.36
N ARG A 145 -5.81 10.10 0.08
CA ARG A 145 -5.61 11.31 -0.74
C ARG A 145 -4.64 12.30 -0.09
N GLN A 146 -4.76 12.52 1.22
CA GLN A 146 -3.89 13.46 1.94
C GLN A 146 -2.45 12.97 2.02
N PHE A 147 -2.24 11.70 2.40
CA PHE A 147 -0.90 11.13 2.48
C PHE A 147 -0.25 11.01 1.10
N GLY A 148 -1.01 10.61 0.07
CA GLY A 148 -0.55 10.53 -1.31
C GLY A 148 -0.13 11.87 -1.91
N ALA A 149 -0.69 12.98 -1.43
CA ALA A 149 -0.26 14.32 -1.81
C ALA A 149 1.09 14.73 -1.18
N ALA A 150 1.45 14.15 -0.03
CA ALA A 150 2.70 14.45 0.67
C ALA A 150 3.86 13.53 0.25
N THR A 151 3.57 12.25 0.01
CA THR A 151 4.55 11.26 -0.45
C THR A 151 3.86 10.23 -1.35
N PRO A 152 4.45 9.85 -2.50
CA PRO A 152 3.86 8.84 -3.37
C PRO A 152 3.66 7.51 -2.63
N LEU A 153 2.42 7.01 -2.63
CA LEU A 153 2.05 5.76 -2.00
C LEU A 153 2.17 4.61 -3.01
N THR A 154 2.77 3.51 -2.59
CA THR A 154 2.95 2.31 -3.42
C THR A 154 1.95 1.20 -3.07
N GLY A 155 1.35 1.28 -1.88
CA GLY A 155 0.39 0.29 -1.43
C GLY A 155 -0.29 0.65 -0.10
N VAL A 156 -1.29 -0.15 0.26
CA VAL A 156 -2.04 -0.02 1.51
C VAL A 156 -1.90 -1.30 2.34
N ILE A 157 -1.75 -1.13 3.65
CA ILE A 157 -1.97 -2.17 4.66
C ILE A 157 -3.31 -1.87 5.34
N LEU A 158 -4.27 -2.80 5.26
CA LEU A 158 -5.54 -2.69 5.98
C LEU A 158 -5.50 -3.50 7.26
N THR A 159 -5.74 -2.87 8.40
CA THR A 159 -5.74 -3.54 9.71
C THR A 159 -7.16 -3.68 10.26
N LYS A 160 -7.30 -4.46 11.33
CA LYS A 160 -8.56 -4.71 12.06
C LYS A 160 -9.64 -5.36 11.18
N MET A 161 -9.20 -6.22 10.26
CA MET A 161 -10.08 -6.97 9.37
C MET A 161 -10.84 -8.10 10.09
N ASP A 162 -10.43 -8.45 11.30
CA ASP A 162 -11.05 -9.44 12.18
C ASP A 162 -12.37 -8.97 12.81
N GLY A 163 -12.58 -7.65 12.92
CA GLY A 163 -13.65 -7.09 13.74
C GLY A 163 -14.90 -6.57 13.02
N THR A 164 -14.96 -6.49 11.68
CA THR A 164 -16.12 -5.85 10.99
C THR A 164 -16.37 -6.29 9.55
N ALA A 165 -17.66 -6.47 9.20
CA ALA A 165 -18.21 -6.63 7.85
C ALA A 165 -18.14 -5.32 7.01
N ARG A 166 -16.96 -4.73 6.88
CA ARG A 166 -16.75 -3.45 6.13
C ARG A 166 -15.80 -3.65 4.96
N GLY A 167 -16.08 -4.68 4.17
CA GLY A 167 -15.27 -5.00 3.00
C GLY A 167 -15.32 -3.95 1.86
N GLY A 168 -16.24 -2.98 1.95
CA GLY A 168 -16.37 -1.93 0.94
C GLY A 168 -15.15 -1.01 0.82
N VAL A 169 -14.37 -0.83 1.89
CA VAL A 169 -13.24 0.14 1.89
C VAL A 169 -12.14 -0.24 0.90
N VAL A 170 -11.88 -1.53 0.71
CA VAL A 170 -10.92 -2.03 -0.30
C VAL A 170 -11.35 -1.61 -1.69
N LEU A 171 -12.63 -1.82 -2.03
CA LEU A 171 -13.17 -1.51 -3.34
C LEU A 171 -13.10 0.00 -3.62
N THR A 172 -13.44 0.82 -2.63
CA THR A 172 -13.37 2.28 -2.78
C THR A 172 -11.93 2.77 -2.94
N LEU A 173 -10.97 2.24 -2.15
CA LEU A 173 -9.55 2.60 -2.29
C LEU A 173 -9.01 2.20 -3.68
N ALA A 174 -9.32 1.00 -4.15
CA ALA A 174 -8.89 0.54 -5.46
C ALA A 174 -9.48 1.41 -6.58
N ARG A 175 -10.79 1.72 -6.52
CA ARG A 175 -11.51 2.48 -7.55
C ARG A 175 -11.13 3.96 -7.58
N GLU A 176 -11.05 4.62 -6.43
CA GLU A 176 -10.85 6.07 -6.36
C GLU A 176 -9.37 6.49 -6.39
N MET A 177 -8.48 5.66 -5.82
CA MET A 177 -7.08 6.04 -5.63
C MET A 177 -6.12 5.30 -6.57
N GLY A 178 -6.52 4.15 -7.12
CA GLY A 178 -5.64 3.32 -7.94
C GLY A 178 -4.44 2.73 -7.18
N ILE A 179 -4.47 2.76 -5.83
CA ILE A 179 -3.40 2.24 -4.98
C ILE A 179 -3.78 0.81 -4.55
N PRO A 180 -2.91 -0.20 -4.75
CA PRO A 180 -3.22 -1.57 -4.40
C PRO A 180 -3.21 -1.78 -2.88
N VAL A 181 -4.18 -2.55 -2.38
CA VAL A 181 -4.08 -3.14 -1.04
C VAL A 181 -3.11 -4.31 -1.15
N LYS A 182 -2.02 -4.28 -0.37
CA LYS A 182 -0.96 -5.29 -0.40
C LYS A 182 -1.04 -6.26 0.75
N PHE A 183 -1.45 -5.79 1.93
CA PHE A 183 -1.53 -6.62 3.12
C PHE A 183 -2.81 -6.36 3.92
N ILE A 184 -3.24 -7.40 4.63
CA ILE A 184 -4.35 -7.36 5.59
C ILE A 184 -3.90 -7.87 6.97
N GLY A 185 -4.22 -7.11 8.01
CA GLY A 185 -4.03 -7.48 9.41
C GLY A 185 -5.31 -8.08 9.97
N ILE A 186 -5.24 -9.35 10.36
CA ILE A 186 -6.41 -10.20 10.70
C ILE A 186 -6.43 -10.64 12.18
N GLY A 187 -5.72 -9.92 13.05
CA GLY A 187 -5.61 -10.27 14.47
C GLY A 187 -4.43 -9.59 15.15
N GLU A 188 -4.08 -10.06 16.35
CA GLU A 188 -3.07 -9.44 17.21
C GLU A 188 -1.72 -10.17 17.21
N LYS A 189 -1.66 -11.44 16.81
CA LYS A 189 -0.42 -12.23 16.84
C LYS A 189 0.58 -11.71 15.81
N ILE A 190 1.87 -11.94 16.05
CA ILE A 190 2.95 -11.53 15.13
C ILE A 190 2.78 -12.10 13.71
N SER A 191 2.13 -13.25 13.59
CA SER A 191 1.82 -13.93 12.33
C SER A 191 0.54 -13.43 11.63
N ASP A 192 -0.23 -12.53 12.26
CA ASP A 192 -1.55 -12.12 11.78
C ASP A 192 -1.46 -10.91 10.82
N LEU A 193 -0.56 -11.01 9.85
CA LEU A 193 -0.46 -10.13 8.68
C LEU A 193 -0.37 -11.05 7.45
N ARG A 194 -1.23 -10.86 6.47
CA ARG A 194 -1.26 -11.66 5.24
C ARG A 194 -1.16 -10.78 4.01
N LEU A 195 -0.64 -11.35 2.93
CA LEU A 195 -0.82 -10.76 1.60
C LEU A 195 -2.31 -10.65 1.29
N PHE A 196 -2.68 -9.56 0.63
CA PHE A 196 -4.05 -9.37 0.19
C PHE A 196 -4.31 -10.19 -1.09
N ASP A 197 -5.33 -11.04 -1.04
CA ASP A 197 -5.86 -11.77 -2.20
C ASP A 197 -7.25 -11.23 -2.52
N ALA A 198 -7.42 -10.66 -3.72
CA ALA A 198 -8.68 -10.05 -4.13
C ALA A 198 -9.81 -11.07 -4.34
N ALA A 199 -9.47 -12.31 -4.74
CA ALA A 199 -10.45 -13.37 -4.94
C ALA A 199 -10.93 -13.92 -3.59
N GLU A 200 -10.01 -14.23 -2.67
CA GLU A 200 -10.35 -14.65 -1.31
C GLU A 200 -11.19 -13.57 -0.61
N TYR A 201 -10.86 -12.30 -0.83
CA TYR A 201 -11.60 -11.18 -0.30
C TYR A 201 -13.02 -11.06 -0.86
N ALA A 202 -13.17 -11.16 -2.18
CA ALA A 202 -14.48 -11.11 -2.84
C ALA A 202 -15.37 -12.26 -2.36
N ASP A 203 -14.82 -13.47 -2.30
CA ASP A 203 -15.50 -14.65 -1.75
C ASP A 203 -15.97 -14.44 -0.31
N GLY A 204 -15.12 -13.85 0.53
CA GLY A 204 -15.46 -13.51 1.91
C GLY A 204 -16.59 -12.49 2.01
N LEU A 205 -16.60 -11.48 1.13
CA LEU A 205 -17.64 -10.45 1.11
C LEU A 205 -19.03 -11.04 0.80
N PHE A 206 -19.14 -11.90 -0.21
CA PHE A 206 -20.42 -12.49 -0.62
C PHE A 206 -20.91 -13.63 0.29
N ARG A 207 -20.02 -14.23 1.09
CA ARG A 207 -20.40 -15.22 2.12
C ARG A 207 -21.00 -14.57 3.37
N LEU A 208 -20.57 -13.36 3.73
CA LEU A 208 -21.04 -12.66 4.92
C LEU A 208 -22.47 -12.10 4.80
N ASP A 209 -22.99 -11.99 3.58
CA ASP A 209 -24.38 -11.61 3.31
C ASP A 209 -25.35 -12.82 3.33
N GLY A 210 -24.89 -14.01 3.74
CA GLY A 210 -25.57 -15.30 3.53
C GLY A 210 -25.97 -16.12 4.76
N ASP A 211 -25.92 -15.60 5.99
CA ASP A 211 -26.38 -16.33 7.19
C ASP A 211 -27.91 -16.24 7.39
N GLY A 212 -28.63 -16.61 6.33
CA GLY A 212 -30.08 -16.78 6.31
C GLY A 212 -30.49 -17.52 5.04
N ASP A 213 -30.33 -18.84 5.04
CA ASP A 213 -30.86 -19.77 4.03
C ASP A 213 -30.80 -19.23 2.59
N ALA A 214 -29.59 -18.92 2.12
CA ALA A 214 -29.40 -18.56 0.72
C ALA A 214 -29.53 -19.82 -0.13
N ALA A 215 -30.66 -19.94 -0.84
CA ALA A 215 -30.81 -20.85 -1.97
C ALA A 215 -29.58 -20.72 -2.89
N PRO A 216 -29.14 -21.82 -3.55
CA PRO A 216 -27.98 -21.77 -4.42
C PRO A 216 -28.16 -20.63 -5.42
N VAL A 217 -27.21 -19.70 -5.44
CA VAL A 217 -27.12 -18.69 -6.49
C VAL A 217 -26.96 -19.45 -7.80
N GLU A 218 -28.05 -19.51 -8.58
CA GLU A 218 -27.97 -19.97 -9.96
C GLU A 218 -26.93 -19.11 -10.66
N ALA A 219 -26.04 -19.77 -11.39
CA ALA A 219 -25.09 -19.10 -12.24
C ALA A 219 -25.89 -18.17 -13.16
N VAL A 220 -25.74 -16.86 -12.97
CA VAL A 220 -26.27 -15.88 -13.91
C VAL A 220 -25.49 -16.08 -15.19
N THR A 221 -26.08 -16.83 -16.12
CA THR A 221 -25.66 -16.80 -17.52
C THR A 221 -25.88 -15.38 -17.99
N LEU A 222 -24.79 -14.63 -18.10
CA LEU A 222 -24.80 -13.35 -18.80
C LEU A 222 -25.32 -13.65 -20.20
N GLU A 223 -26.54 -13.21 -20.50
CA GLU A 223 -27.00 -13.24 -21.88
C GLU A 223 -26.04 -12.38 -22.70
N PRO A 224 -25.62 -12.86 -23.88
CA PRO A 224 -24.76 -12.08 -24.74
C PRO A 224 -25.48 -10.76 -25.02
N VAL A 225 -24.83 -9.66 -24.65
CA VAL A 225 -25.29 -8.32 -24.99
C VAL A 225 -25.39 -8.29 -26.51
N SER A 226 -26.61 -8.17 -27.03
CA SER A 226 -26.83 -8.04 -28.47
C SER A 226 -25.95 -6.90 -28.98
N GLU A 227 -25.21 -7.15 -30.06
CA GLU A 227 -24.39 -6.12 -30.69
C GLU A 227 -25.22 -4.85 -30.88
N PRO A 228 -24.64 -3.66 -30.60
CA PRO A 228 -25.34 -2.42 -30.80
C PRO A 228 -25.79 -2.34 -32.26
N VAL A 229 -27.08 -2.14 -32.48
CA VAL A 229 -27.62 -1.86 -33.81
C VAL A 229 -26.99 -0.54 -34.26
N VAL A 230 -25.98 -0.64 -35.13
CA VAL A 230 -25.40 0.51 -35.80
C VAL A 230 -26.39 0.92 -36.88
N GLU A 231 -27.17 1.98 -36.60
CA GLU A 231 -27.96 2.61 -37.65
C GLU A 231 -27.02 3.11 -38.76
N PRO A 232 -27.33 2.87 -40.04
CA PRO A 232 -26.50 3.34 -41.13
C PRO A 232 -26.47 4.86 -41.13
N ILE A 233 -25.28 5.40 -40.91
CA ILE A 233 -24.98 6.82 -41.07
C ILE A 233 -25.29 7.19 -42.52
N GLN A 234 -26.20 8.14 -42.73
CA GLN A 234 -26.45 8.67 -44.07
C GLN A 234 -25.17 9.30 -44.61
N PRO A 235 -24.83 9.07 -45.90
CA PRO A 235 -23.59 9.59 -46.45
C PRO A 235 -23.58 11.12 -46.36
N ALA A 236 -22.55 11.65 -45.70
CA ALA A 236 -22.25 13.08 -45.73
C ALA A 236 -21.85 13.49 -47.15
N GLU A 237 -22.27 14.69 -47.55
CA GLU A 237 -21.89 15.30 -48.81
C GLU A 237 -20.36 15.37 -48.93
N THR A 238 -19.87 15.06 -50.13
CA THR A 238 -18.46 15.04 -50.51
C THR A 238 -17.80 16.39 -50.28
N VAL A 239 -16.76 16.40 -49.45
CA VAL A 239 -15.79 17.49 -49.39
C VAL A 239 -14.41 16.88 -49.66
N ASP A 240 -13.70 17.47 -50.63
CA ASP A 240 -12.43 17.01 -51.20
C ASP A 240 -11.35 16.73 -50.14
N GLU A 241 -10.70 15.56 -50.27
CA GLU A 241 -9.48 15.21 -49.55
C GLU A 241 -8.25 15.88 -50.19
N PRO A 242 -7.24 16.22 -49.37
CA PRO A 242 -5.85 16.06 -49.77
C PRO A 242 -5.22 14.85 -49.07
N SER A 243 -4.65 13.99 -49.89
CA SER A 243 -3.76 12.86 -49.59
C SER A 243 -2.63 13.18 -48.61
N VAL A 244 -2.30 12.25 -47.68
CA VAL A 244 -0.93 11.77 -47.38
C VAL A 244 -0.99 10.44 -46.59
N GLU A 245 -0.41 9.41 -47.22
CA GLU A 245 0.40 8.25 -46.75
C GLU A 245 0.07 7.45 -45.48
N THR A 246 -0.02 6.14 -45.72
CA THR A 246 -0.17 5.00 -44.82
C THR A 246 1.15 4.60 -44.13
N SER A 247 1.09 4.26 -42.83
CA SER A 247 1.96 3.21 -42.27
C SER A 247 1.24 2.40 -41.19
N THR A 248 0.80 1.21 -41.61
CA THR A 248 0.66 -0.07 -40.88
C THR A 248 0.40 -0.07 -39.37
N ASP A 249 -0.83 -0.47 -39.04
CA ASP A 249 -1.28 -1.38 -37.97
C ASP A 249 -0.26 -1.80 -36.90
N GLU A 250 -0.49 -1.32 -35.68
CA GLU A 250 -0.18 -2.05 -34.46
C GLU A 250 -1.47 -2.17 -33.64
N GLU A 251 -1.95 -3.42 -33.48
CA GLU A 251 -3.14 -3.80 -32.72
C GLU A 251 -3.21 -3.10 -31.35
N ALA A 252 -4.24 -2.26 -31.17
CA ALA A 252 -4.59 -1.66 -29.89
C ALA A 252 -5.04 -2.75 -28.89
N LYS A 253 -4.09 -3.31 -28.14
CA LYS A 253 -4.35 -4.19 -27.01
C LYS A 253 -4.79 -3.37 -25.79
N PRO A 254 -5.83 -3.77 -25.05
CA PRO A 254 -6.40 -2.96 -23.98
C PRO A 254 -5.44 -2.79 -22.79
N LEU A 255 -5.44 -1.55 -22.26
CA LEU A 255 -4.50 -0.98 -21.28
C LEU A 255 -4.31 -1.81 -20.00
N TRP A 256 -5.29 -2.63 -19.62
CA TRP A 256 -5.30 -3.38 -18.36
C TRP A 256 -4.31 -4.56 -18.34
N LYS A 257 -3.88 -5.09 -19.50
CA LYS A 257 -2.86 -6.15 -19.56
C LYS A 257 -1.44 -5.70 -19.16
N ARG A 258 -1.20 -4.40 -18.96
CA ARG A 258 0.07 -3.86 -18.49
C ARG A 258 0.20 -3.79 -16.96
N LEU A 259 -0.89 -4.00 -16.21
CA LEU A 259 -0.90 -3.86 -14.74
C LEU A 259 -0.49 -5.13 -13.97
N PHE A 260 -0.33 -6.28 -14.62
CA PHE A 260 0.00 -7.56 -13.97
C PHE A 260 1.18 -8.33 -14.59
N ARG A 261 2.12 -7.62 -15.20
CA ARG A 261 3.48 -8.09 -15.49
C ARG A 261 4.40 -7.08 -14.84
N ARG A 262 5.50 -7.42 -14.17
CA ARG A 262 6.27 -8.63 -13.88
C ARG A 262 7.45 -8.09 -13.05
N GLY A 263 8.24 -8.97 -12.43
CA GLY A 263 9.64 -8.66 -12.14
C GLY A 263 10.07 -9.15 -10.79
#